data_AF-A0A2T1CU80-F1
#
_entry.id   AF-A0A2T1CU80-F1
#
_cell.length_a   1.000
_cell.length_b   1.000
_cell.length_c   1.000
_cell.angle_alpha   90.00
_cell.angle_beta   90.00
_cell.angle_gamma   90.00
#
_symmetry.space_group_name_H-M   'P 1'
#
loop_
_entity.id
_entity.type
_entity.pdbx_description
1 polymer ?
#
loop_
_entity_poly.entity_id
_entity_poly.type
_entity_poly.pdbx_seq_one_letter_code
_entity_poly.pdbx_strand_id
1 'polypeptide(L)' 'MPQWRESKLEIFWLSTYSPQLNLIEILGRFMKYEWIETEAYSSCQNLTQYVEQVLQNVINFA' A
#
# COMPACT_ATOMS: atom_id res chain seq x y z
N MET A 1 -8.35 28.34 5.21
CA MET A 1 -7.51 27.45 6.04
C MET A 1 -6.77 26.50 5.08
N PRO A 2 -5.87 25.61 5.52
CA PRO A 2 -5.43 24.53 4.64
C PRO A 2 -6.62 23.66 4.22
N GLN A 3 -6.69 23.26 2.94
CA GLN A 3 -7.84 22.55 2.35
C GLN A 3 -8.21 21.23 3.07
N TRP A 4 -7.21 20.53 3.61
CA TRP A 4 -7.43 19.30 4.39
C TRP A 4 -8.24 19.54 5.67
N ARG A 5 -8.03 20.68 6.34
CA ARG A 5 -8.74 21.03 7.57
C ARG A 5 -10.22 21.35 7.29
N GLU A 6 -10.49 21.98 6.16
CA GLU A 6 -11.86 22.23 5.67
C GLU A 6 -12.58 20.92 5.30
N SER A 7 -11.81 19.91 4.88
CA SER A 7 -12.30 18.56 4.59
C SER A 7 -12.43 17.66 5.83
N LYS A 8 -12.28 18.20 7.05
CA LYS A 8 -12.27 17.44 8.32
C LYS A 8 -11.22 16.32 8.36
N LEU A 9 -10.11 16.49 7.65
CA LEU A 9 -8.97 15.57 7.70
C LEU A 9 -7.97 16.03 8.77
N GLU A 10 -7.26 15.05 9.35
CA GLU A 10 -6.12 15.29 10.22
C GLU A 10 -4.84 14.78 9.55
N ILE A 11 -3.76 15.54 9.68
CA ILE A 11 -2.45 15.11 9.19
C ILE A 11 -1.80 14.23 10.25
N PHE A 12 -1.59 12.96 9.92
CA PHE A 12 -0.74 12.07 10.70
C PHE A 12 0.73 12.38 10.40
N TRP A 13 1.47 12.88 11.39
CA TRP A 13 2.89 13.16 11.23
C TRP A 13 3.72 11.91 11.48
N LEU A 14 4.60 11.59 10.53
CA LEU A 14 5.56 10.49 10.62
C LEU A 14 6.98 11.06 10.71
N SER A 15 7.79 10.48 11.60
CA SER A 15 9.21 10.83 11.68
C SER A 15 9.94 10.49 10.38
N THR A 16 10.96 11.30 10.06
CA THR A 16 11.79 11.07 8.88
C THR A 16 12.48 9.70 8.96
N TYR A 17 12.73 9.10 7.78
CA TYR A 17 13.41 7.81 7.64
C TYR A 17 12.81 6.69 8.52
N SER A 18 11.48 6.69 8.71
CA SER A 18 10.77 5.70 9.52
C SER A 18 9.87 4.79 8.68
N PRO A 19 10.40 4.06 7.68
CA PRO A 19 9.64 3.17 6.80
C PRO A 19 8.95 2.01 7.54
N GLN A 20 9.41 1.69 8.75
CA GLN A 20 8.82 0.72 9.65
C GLN A 20 7.53 1.20 10.31
N LEU A 21 7.27 2.50 10.32
CA LEU A 21 6.04 3.10 10.86
C LEU A 21 5.02 3.41 9.77
N ASN A 22 5.42 3.34 8.50
CA ASN A 22 4.57 3.64 7.36
C ASN A 22 3.84 2.37 6.86
N LEU A 23 2.54 2.26 7.13
CA LEU A 23 1.75 1.07 6.82
C LEU A 23 1.82 0.67 5.33
N ILE A 24 1.80 1.63 4.40
CA ILE A 24 1.86 1.32 2.97
C ILE A 24 3.22 0.73 2.57
N GLU A 25 4.30 1.14 3.24
CA GLU A 25 5.63 0.55 3.00
C GLU A 25 5.76 -0.84 3.60
N ILE A 26 5.16 -1.08 4.77
CA ILE A 26 5.08 -2.43 5.34
C ILE A 26 4.37 -3.36 4.35
N LEU A 27 3.21 -2.95 3.85
CA LEU A 27 2.43 -3.72 2.88
C LEU A 27 3.23 -3.97 1.58
N GLY A 28 3.90 -2.94 1.06
CA GLY A 28 4.74 -3.05 -0.13
C GLY A 28 5.90 -4.03 0.02
N ARG A 29 6.52 -4.11 1.21
CA ARG A 29 7.58 -5.09 1.49
C ARG A 29 7.05 -6.52 1.43
N PHE A 30 5.91 -6.79 2.06
CA PHE A 30 5.29 -8.12 2.00
C PHE A 30 4.92 -8.50 0.57
N MET A 31 4.29 -7.60 -0.18
CA MET A 31 3.99 -7.84 -1.59
C MET A 31 5.24 -8.21 -2.38
N LYS A 32 6.30 -7.42 -2.28
CA LYS A 32 7.50 -7.59 -3.09
C LYS A 32 8.30 -8.84 -2.76
N TYR A 33 8.46 -9.17 -1.48
CA TYR A 33 9.40 -10.20 -1.03
C TYR A 33 8.74 -11.52 -0.66
N GLU A 34 7.46 -11.50 -0.27
CA GLU A 34 6.80 -12.69 0.28
C GLU A 34 5.62 -13.17 -0.58
N TRP A 35 4.86 -12.26 -1.21
CA TRP A 35 3.59 -12.64 -1.85
C TRP A 35 3.65 -12.72 -3.37
N ILE A 36 4.16 -11.70 -4.06
CA ILE A 36 4.10 -11.65 -5.52
C ILE A 36 4.88 -12.81 -6.14
N GLU A 37 4.15 -13.69 -6.82
CA GLU A 37 4.68 -14.82 -7.57
C GLU A 37 5.41 -14.35 -8.83
N THR A 38 6.38 -15.12 -9.30
CA THR A 38 7.19 -14.80 -10.48
C THR A 38 6.35 -14.56 -11.74
N GLU A 39 5.24 -15.29 -11.86
CA GLU A 39 4.28 -15.28 -12.94
C GLU A 39 3.57 -13.92 -13.05
N ALA A 40 3.35 -13.24 -11.94
CA ALA A 40 2.73 -11.91 -11.94
C ALA A 40 3.62 -10.87 -12.64
N TYR A 41 4.93 -11.07 -12.68
CA TYR A 41 5.86 -10.17 -13.37
C TYR A 41 5.90 -10.36 -14.90
N SER A 42 5.11 -11.28 -15.47
CA SER A 42 5.14 -11.54 -16.91
C SER A 42 4.64 -10.37 -17.76
N SER A 43 3.85 -9.45 -17.19
CA SER A 43 3.43 -8.21 -17.82
C SER A 43 3.03 -7.15 -16.78
N CYS A 44 3.02 -5.88 -17.18
CA CYS A 44 2.53 -4.81 -16.30
C CYS A 44 1.05 -5.02 -15.93
N GLN A 45 0.24 -5.53 -16.86
CA GLN A 45 -1.16 -5.84 -16.64
C GLN A 45 -1.32 -6.94 -15.58
N ASN A 46 -0.52 -8.01 -15.66
CA ASN A 46 -0.57 -9.11 -14.71
C ASN A 46 -0.14 -8.66 -13.32
N LEU A 47 0.92 -7.86 -13.22
CA LEU A 47 1.38 -7.32 -11.95
C LEU A 47 0.32 -6.40 -11.32
N THR A 48 -0.31 -5.54 -12.13
CA THR A 48 -1.39 -4.65 -11.69
C THR A 48 -2.57 -5.46 -11.14
N GLN A 49 -3.03 -6.46 -11.91
CA GLN A 49 -4.13 -7.33 -11.49
C GLN A 49 -3.79 -8.09 -10.19
N TYR A 50 -2.57 -8.60 -10.06
CA TYR A 50 -2.13 -9.28 -8.85
C TYR A 50 -2.16 -8.33 -7.63
N VAL A 51 -1.62 -7.12 -7.76
CA VAL A 51 -1.64 -6.12 -6.69
C VAL A 51 -3.07 -5.73 -6.31
N GLU A 52 -3.97 -5.54 -7.28
CA GLU A 52 -5.39 -5.28 -7.00
C GLU A 52 -6.05 -6.42 -6.22
N GLN A 53 -5.77 -7.67 -6.58
CA GLN A 53 -6.27 -8.84 -5.85
C GLN A 53 -5.74 -8.88 -4.41
N VAL A 54 -4.46 -8.62 -4.19
CA VAL A 54 -3.88 -8.53 -2.84
C VAL A 54 -4.60 -7.44 -2.03
N LEU A 55 -4.78 -6.25 -2.60
CA LEU A 55 -5.44 -5.13 -1.93
C LEU A 55 -6.90 -5.44 -1.59
N GLN A 56 -7.65 -6.04 -2.52
CA GLN A 56 -9.03 -6.47 -2.27
C GLN A 56 -9.10 -7.48 -1.12
N ASN A 57 -8.17 -8.45 -1.10
CA ASN A 57 -8.11 -9.42 -0.01
C ASN A 57 -7.85 -8.73 1.33
N VAL A 58 -6.82 -7.89 1.43
CA VAL A 58 -6.47 -7.17 2.67
C VAL A 58 -7.63 -6.30 3.16
N ILE A 59 -8.33 -5.60 2.27
CA ILE A 59 -9.49 -4.76 2.62
C ILE A 59 -10.66 -5.61 3.12
N ASN A 60 -10.95 -6.75 2.48
CA ASN A 60 -12.07 -7.62 2.88
C ASN A 60 -11.86 -8.32 4.23
N PHE A 61 -10.62 -8.36 4.75
CA PHE A 61 -10.32 -8.89 6.08
C PHE A 61 -10.40 -7.84 7.20
N ALA A 62 -10.49 -6.55 6.88
CA ALA A 62 -10.50 -5.43 7.83
C ALA A 62 -11.93 -4.91 8.08
#